data_AF-A0A1G7FVG9-F1
#
_entry.id   AF-A0A1G7FVG9-F1
#
_cell.length_a   1.000
_cell.length_b   1.000
_cell.length_c   1.000
_cell.angle_alpha   90.00
_cell.angle_beta   90.00
_cell.angle_gamma   90.00
#
_symmetry.space_group_name_H-M   'P 1'
#
loop_
_entity.id
_entity.type
_entity.pdbx_description
1 polymer ?
#
loop_
_entity_poly.entity_id
_entity_poly.type
_entity_poly.pdbx_seq_one_letter_code
_entity_poly.pdbx_strand_id
1 'polypeptide(L)'
;MKKVLVLNLALAIFIGCSPEQNDTVVSEAVDLTQIINPDTAKAAPQFDATSNGIYKGVFASDDMLYHGVLTINLGNDAKYNAVLEYGDHQRVGFIRTNNTVSSVTNQIEFRGAGTGFSLNVSDFENPIIENAYINNQNAQARVLKETSQNKVVASLGTFVDSSDSSFTGTWDFLSTNTQVINVPLPAPAPPGSFEAVTVHVISELVVTKNGTMFTDTTMEQFTPGAGCGTTLPSGSQVPFFSGDVTILVGGIFSVEINEYAASTQTSTWLGEIATWDFNFSKIQGGVYYNSNCVAQDAGTWSWKGRSGTVTLN
;
A
#
# COMPACT_ATOMS: atom_id res chain seq x y z
N MET A 1 -25.28 -18.69 70.09
CA MET A 1 -25.11 -17.59 69.11
C MET A 1 -24.21 -18.10 67.96
N LYS A 2 -24.76 -18.67 66.89
CA LYS A 2 -23.99 -19.07 65.67
C LYS A 2 -24.83 -19.60 64.48
N LYS A 3 -26.16 -19.46 64.49
CA LYS A 3 -27.04 -20.10 63.48
C LYS A 3 -27.98 -19.16 62.70
N VAL A 4 -27.79 -17.85 62.78
CA VAL A 4 -28.71 -16.87 62.14
C VAL A 4 -28.04 -16.06 61.00
N LEU A 5 -26.75 -16.26 60.73
CA LEU A 5 -26.01 -15.39 59.79
C LEU A 5 -25.85 -15.94 58.35
N VAL A 6 -26.42 -17.10 58.01
CA VAL A 6 -26.14 -17.77 56.72
C VAL A 6 -27.30 -17.62 55.71
N LEU A 7 -28.45 -17.07 56.09
CA LEU A 7 -29.63 -17.02 55.22
C LEU A 7 -29.83 -15.69 54.46
N ASN A 8 -29.01 -14.65 54.70
CA ASN A 8 -29.17 -13.34 54.06
C ASN A 8 -28.15 -13.02 52.95
N LEU A 9 -27.35 -14.00 52.51
CA LEU A 9 -26.35 -13.81 51.44
C LEU A 9 -26.65 -14.62 50.16
N ALA A 10 -27.89 -15.09 49.98
CA ALA A 10 -28.30 -15.85 48.80
C ALA A 10 -29.27 -15.09 47.87
N LEU A 11 -29.63 -13.83 48.19
CA LEU A 11 -30.64 -13.06 47.46
C LEU A 11 -30.09 -11.86 46.66
N ALA A 12 -28.78 -11.80 46.44
CA ALA A 12 -28.12 -10.68 45.74
C ALA A 12 -27.49 -11.05 44.38
N ILE A 13 -27.85 -12.21 43.78
CA ILE A 13 -27.21 -12.70 42.53
C ILE A 13 -28.14 -12.60 41.30
N PHE A 14 -29.32 -11.95 41.39
CA PHE A 14 -30.31 -11.98 40.29
C PHE A 14 -30.63 -10.65 39.58
N ILE A 15 -29.78 -9.62 39.69
CA ILE A 15 -30.03 -8.36 38.95
C ILE A 15 -28.75 -7.92 38.27
N GLY A 16 -28.61 -8.25 36.98
CA GLY A 16 -27.49 -7.79 36.18
C GLY A 16 -27.25 -8.47 34.84
N CYS A 17 -28.16 -9.30 34.31
CA CYS A 17 -28.19 -9.53 32.86
C CYS A 17 -28.87 -8.31 32.23
N SER A 18 -28.09 -7.29 31.84
CA SER A 18 -28.55 -6.41 30.78
C SER A 18 -28.86 -7.31 29.59
N PRO A 19 -29.99 -7.14 28.88
CA PRO A 19 -30.14 -7.79 27.60
C PRO A 19 -28.92 -7.39 26.77
N GLU A 20 -28.08 -8.37 26.40
CA GLU A 20 -27.14 -8.19 25.30
C GLU A 20 -28.01 -7.78 24.13
N GLN A 21 -27.99 -6.48 23.85
CA GLN A 21 -28.55 -5.94 22.65
C GLN A 21 -27.68 -6.52 21.54
N ASN A 22 -28.10 -7.67 21.03
CA ASN A 22 -27.64 -8.21 19.76
C ASN A 22 -28.07 -7.20 18.71
N ASP A 23 -27.33 -6.10 18.61
CA ASP A 23 -27.22 -5.33 17.39
C ASP A 23 -26.61 -6.33 16.41
N THR A 24 -27.47 -7.13 15.79
CA THR A 24 -27.18 -7.78 14.52
C THR A 24 -26.78 -6.64 13.59
N VAL A 25 -25.48 -6.36 13.52
CA VAL A 25 -24.89 -5.58 12.46
C VAL A 25 -25.19 -6.38 11.21
N VAL A 26 -26.31 -6.05 10.56
CA VAL A 26 -26.67 -6.63 9.28
C VAL A 26 -25.58 -6.16 8.34
N SER A 27 -24.65 -7.05 8.08
CA SER A 27 -23.57 -6.92 7.12
C SER A 27 -24.20 -6.92 5.72
N GLU A 28 -24.80 -5.80 5.34
CA GLU A 28 -25.36 -5.61 4.01
C GLU A 28 -24.23 -5.50 2.99
N ALA A 29 -24.40 -6.15 1.84
CA ALA A 29 -23.49 -5.98 0.71
C ALA A 29 -23.50 -4.52 0.28
N VAL A 30 -22.32 -3.89 0.22
CA VAL A 30 -22.21 -2.48 -0.16
C VAL A 30 -22.39 -2.35 -1.68
N ASP A 31 -23.30 -1.47 -2.10
CA ASP A 31 -23.47 -1.13 -3.51
C ASP A 31 -22.26 -0.33 -4.03
N LEU A 32 -21.38 -1.00 -4.76
CA LEU A 32 -20.15 -0.42 -5.31
C LEU A 32 -20.42 0.75 -6.28
N THR A 33 -21.63 0.88 -6.85
CA THR A 33 -21.96 2.01 -7.73
C THR A 33 -22.09 3.34 -6.97
N GLN A 34 -22.29 3.29 -5.66
CA GLN A 34 -22.43 4.46 -4.80
C GLN A 34 -21.10 4.88 -4.16
N ILE A 35 -20.10 4.00 -4.22
CA ILE A 35 -18.77 4.20 -3.67
C ILE A 35 -17.92 5.01 -4.64
N ILE A 36 -16.91 5.69 -4.10
CA ILE A 36 -15.90 6.33 -4.93
C ILE A 36 -15.30 5.33 -5.93
N ASN A 37 -15.23 5.72 -7.19
CA ASN A 37 -14.43 4.96 -8.15
C ASN A 37 -12.95 5.39 -7.97
N PRO A 38 -12.07 4.50 -7.48
CA PRO A 38 -10.67 4.83 -7.19
C PRO A 38 -9.90 5.32 -8.42
N ASP A 39 -10.35 4.97 -9.63
CA ASP A 39 -9.70 5.35 -10.89
C ASP A 39 -9.97 6.81 -11.26
N THR A 40 -11.17 7.31 -10.92
CA THR A 40 -11.63 8.65 -11.31
C THR A 40 -11.57 9.66 -10.16
N ALA A 41 -11.38 9.20 -8.93
CA ALA A 41 -11.21 10.04 -7.76
C ALA A 41 -10.11 11.08 -7.97
N LYS A 42 -10.40 12.31 -7.57
CA LYS A 42 -9.41 13.38 -7.45
C LYS A 42 -9.62 14.09 -6.13
N ALA A 43 -8.54 14.27 -5.36
CA ALA A 43 -8.55 15.10 -4.17
C ALA A 43 -8.95 16.54 -4.53
N ALA A 44 -9.87 17.10 -3.75
CA ALA A 44 -10.34 18.46 -3.96
C ALA A 44 -9.43 19.46 -3.23
N PRO A 45 -8.95 20.55 -3.89
CA PRO A 45 -7.96 21.46 -3.33
C PRO A 45 -8.32 22.05 -1.96
N GLN A 46 -9.60 22.28 -1.68
CA GLN A 46 -10.06 22.82 -0.40
C GLN A 46 -9.80 21.89 0.80
N PHE A 47 -9.49 20.62 0.54
CA PHE A 47 -9.23 19.63 1.58
C PHE A 47 -7.75 19.29 1.77
N ASP A 48 -6.85 19.85 0.94
CA ASP A 48 -5.40 19.53 0.95
C ASP A 48 -4.76 19.68 2.34
N ALA A 49 -5.21 20.64 3.15
CA ALA A 49 -4.69 20.90 4.50
C ALA A 49 -5.64 20.50 5.66
N THR A 50 -6.62 19.63 5.40
CA THR A 50 -7.62 19.19 6.41
C THR A 50 -7.61 17.67 6.59
N SER A 51 -8.33 17.12 7.56
CA SER A 51 -8.49 15.65 7.64
C SER A 51 -9.41 15.09 6.55
N ASN A 52 -10.29 15.89 5.95
CA ASN A 52 -11.10 15.44 4.83
C ASN A 52 -10.24 15.26 3.56
N GLY A 53 -10.73 14.49 2.59
CA GLY A 53 -10.06 14.27 1.31
C GLY A 53 -10.01 12.80 0.89
N ILE A 54 -9.08 12.47 0.00
CA ILE A 54 -8.82 11.11 -0.44
C ILE A 54 -7.55 10.59 0.24
N TYR A 55 -7.62 9.36 0.73
CA TYR A 55 -6.46 8.62 1.21
C TYR A 55 -6.31 7.37 0.36
N LYS A 56 -5.08 6.99 0.06
CA LYS A 56 -4.81 5.80 -0.73
C LYS A 56 -3.53 5.12 -0.26
N GLY A 57 -3.47 3.82 -0.41
CA GLY A 57 -2.27 3.06 -0.11
C GLY A 57 -2.51 1.56 -0.18
N VAL A 58 -1.85 0.80 0.66
CA VAL A 58 -1.79 -0.67 0.58
C VAL A 58 -2.55 -1.32 1.72
N PHE A 59 -3.07 -2.52 1.46
CA PHE A 59 -3.77 -3.37 2.41
C PHE A 59 -3.32 -4.81 2.20
N ALA A 60 -3.04 -5.52 3.29
CA ALA A 60 -2.62 -6.90 3.27
C ALA A 60 -3.24 -7.68 4.44
N SER A 61 -3.98 -8.76 4.14
CA SER A 61 -4.38 -9.74 5.15
C SER A 61 -3.17 -10.57 5.62
N ASP A 62 -3.26 -11.12 6.83
CA ASP A 62 -2.19 -11.94 7.43
C ASP A 62 -1.82 -13.17 6.59
N ASP A 63 -2.80 -13.73 5.88
CA ASP A 63 -2.65 -14.86 4.95
C ASP A 63 -2.28 -14.44 3.52
N MET A 64 -2.13 -13.13 3.26
CA MET A 64 -1.85 -12.50 1.98
C MET A 64 -2.88 -12.77 0.87
N LEU A 65 -4.02 -13.41 1.16
CA LEU A 65 -5.08 -13.63 0.16
C LEU A 65 -5.74 -12.33 -0.29
N TYR A 66 -5.72 -11.30 0.56
CA TYR A 66 -6.24 -9.98 0.28
C TYR A 66 -5.09 -8.98 0.34
N HIS A 67 -4.37 -8.87 -0.75
CA HIS A 67 -3.28 -7.92 -0.95
C HIS A 67 -3.63 -6.97 -2.10
N GLY A 68 -3.74 -5.68 -1.79
CA GLY A 68 -4.36 -4.73 -2.72
C GLY A 68 -4.16 -3.27 -2.36
N VAL A 69 -4.83 -2.42 -3.14
CA VAL A 69 -4.85 -0.97 -2.97
C VAL A 69 -6.14 -0.56 -2.26
N LEU A 70 -6.00 0.08 -1.09
CA LEU A 70 -7.10 0.67 -0.35
C LEU A 70 -7.22 2.15 -0.71
N THR A 71 -8.40 2.57 -1.16
CA THR A 71 -8.76 3.98 -1.39
C THR A 71 -9.90 4.37 -0.47
N ILE A 72 -9.72 5.43 0.31
CA ILE A 72 -10.69 5.94 1.28
C ILE A 72 -11.08 7.36 0.87
N ASN A 73 -12.37 7.61 0.79
CA ASN A 73 -12.95 8.92 0.62
C ASN A 73 -13.52 9.40 1.96
N LEU A 74 -12.90 10.44 2.51
CA LEU A 74 -13.32 11.09 3.74
C LEU A 74 -13.91 12.47 3.42
N GLY A 75 -15.14 12.47 2.91
CA GLY A 75 -15.90 13.69 2.67
C GLY A 75 -15.41 14.54 1.49
N ASN A 76 -14.60 13.99 0.58
CA ASN A 76 -14.09 14.73 -0.59
C ASN A 76 -15.22 15.23 -1.51
N ASP A 77 -16.31 14.46 -1.60
CA ASP A 77 -17.53 14.76 -2.36
C ASP A 77 -18.78 14.64 -1.45
N ALA A 78 -18.61 14.95 -0.16
CA ALA A 78 -19.60 14.75 0.91
C ALA A 78 -19.96 13.28 1.21
N LYS A 79 -19.30 12.30 0.58
CA LYS A 79 -19.46 10.87 0.91
C LYS A 79 -18.33 10.36 1.82
N TYR A 80 -18.64 9.30 2.56
CA TYR A 80 -17.71 8.61 3.45
C TYR A 80 -17.72 7.12 3.12
N ASN A 81 -16.78 6.68 2.29
CA ASN A 81 -16.70 5.31 1.81
C ASN A 81 -15.26 4.92 1.48
N ALA A 82 -15.01 3.62 1.29
CA ALA A 82 -13.72 3.12 0.84
C ALA A 82 -13.88 1.94 -0.12
N VAL A 83 -12.85 1.67 -0.91
CA VAL A 83 -12.73 0.50 -1.79
C VAL A 83 -11.36 -0.13 -1.57
N LEU A 84 -11.34 -1.44 -1.34
CA LEU A 84 -10.16 -2.26 -1.52
C LEU A 84 -10.23 -2.92 -2.89
N GLU A 85 -9.25 -2.64 -3.74
CA GLU A 85 -9.05 -3.34 -5.01
C GLU A 85 -7.87 -4.31 -4.89
N TYR A 86 -8.06 -5.59 -5.22
CA TYR A 86 -7.05 -6.64 -5.08
C TYR A 86 -7.17 -7.69 -6.20
N GLY A 87 -6.09 -8.43 -6.45
CA GLY A 87 -6.03 -9.45 -7.50
C GLY A 87 -6.43 -8.91 -8.87
N ASP A 88 -7.21 -9.71 -9.62
CA ASP A 88 -7.75 -9.36 -10.96
C ASP A 88 -8.89 -8.32 -10.87
N HIS A 89 -8.61 -7.13 -10.33
CA HIS A 89 -9.56 -6.02 -10.13
C HIS A 89 -10.81 -6.39 -9.29
N GLN A 90 -10.67 -7.32 -8.36
CA GLN A 90 -11.74 -7.61 -7.40
C GLN A 90 -11.89 -6.44 -6.44
N ARG A 91 -13.13 -6.04 -6.15
CA ARG A 91 -13.44 -4.87 -5.32
C ARG A 91 -14.28 -5.25 -4.12
N VAL A 92 -13.86 -4.76 -2.96
CA VAL A 92 -14.61 -4.83 -1.71
C VAL A 92 -14.89 -3.42 -1.23
N GLY A 93 -16.17 -3.12 -1.01
CA GLY A 93 -16.66 -1.81 -0.62
C GLY A 93 -16.83 -1.68 0.89
N PHE A 94 -16.57 -0.48 1.40
CA PHE A 94 -16.79 -0.11 2.80
C PHE A 94 -17.58 1.19 2.88
N ILE A 95 -18.47 1.28 3.85
CA ILE A 95 -19.20 2.51 4.19
C ILE A 95 -18.89 2.89 5.63
N ARG A 96 -18.86 4.19 5.89
CA ARG A 96 -18.77 4.69 7.26
C ARG A 96 -19.96 4.21 8.09
N THR A 97 -19.71 3.71 9.29
CA THR A 97 -20.76 3.47 10.28
C THR A 97 -21.04 4.75 11.06
N ASN A 98 -22.30 4.95 11.41
CA ASN A 98 -22.73 6.07 12.26
C ASN A 98 -22.59 5.76 13.75
N ASN A 99 -21.76 4.78 14.12
CA ASN A 99 -21.65 4.34 15.51
C ASN A 99 -21.15 5.50 16.38
N THR A 100 -22.03 5.93 17.26
CA THR A 100 -21.90 7.00 18.26
C THR A 100 -20.89 6.69 19.37
N VAL A 101 -20.10 5.62 19.25
CA VAL A 101 -19.29 5.06 20.34
C VAL A 101 -17.92 5.73 20.48
N SER A 102 -17.36 6.33 19.43
CA SER A 102 -16.09 7.05 19.57
C SER A 102 -16.34 8.51 19.97
N SER A 103 -16.20 8.80 21.26
CA SER A 103 -15.99 10.16 21.79
C SER A 103 -14.74 10.86 21.23
N VAL A 104 -14.01 10.20 20.32
CA VAL A 104 -12.83 10.67 19.61
C VAL A 104 -13.26 11.13 18.23
N THR A 105 -13.32 12.45 18.02
CA THR A 105 -13.81 13.09 16.78
C THR A 105 -13.03 12.72 15.51
N ASN A 106 -11.84 12.14 15.66
CA ASN A 106 -10.91 11.87 14.56
C ASN A 106 -10.79 10.39 14.19
N GLN A 107 -11.61 9.52 14.81
CA GLN A 107 -11.66 8.09 14.48
C GLN A 107 -12.95 7.79 13.71
N ILE A 108 -12.83 7.23 12.51
CA ILE A 108 -13.95 6.85 11.65
C ILE A 108 -13.91 5.35 11.42
N GLU A 109 -15.01 4.67 11.72
CA GLU A 109 -15.16 3.23 11.47
C GLU A 109 -15.79 3.01 10.09
N PHE A 110 -15.18 2.10 9.31
CA PHE A 110 -15.65 1.67 8.00
C PHE A 110 -15.99 0.17 8.06
N ARG A 111 -17.18 -0.20 7.58
CA ARG A 111 -17.66 -1.59 7.56
C ARG A 111 -18.16 -1.95 6.17
N GLY A 112 -17.98 -3.22 5.82
CA GLY A 112 -18.56 -3.87 4.64
C GLY A 112 -18.91 -5.32 4.98
N ALA A 113 -19.25 -6.11 3.97
CA ALA A 113 -19.65 -7.49 4.20
C ALA A 113 -18.46 -8.37 4.65
N GLY A 114 -18.46 -8.80 5.91
CA GLY A 114 -17.35 -9.60 6.48
C GLY A 114 -16.02 -8.85 6.58
N THR A 115 -16.02 -7.52 6.50
CA THR A 115 -14.81 -6.70 6.45
C THR A 115 -14.98 -5.38 7.19
N GLY A 116 -13.89 -4.78 7.62
CA GLY A 116 -13.91 -3.44 8.19
C GLY A 116 -12.56 -3.00 8.72
N PHE A 117 -12.48 -1.73 9.10
CA PHE A 117 -11.33 -1.11 9.74
C PHE A 117 -11.75 0.19 10.43
N SER A 118 -10.88 0.70 11.31
CA SER A 118 -10.98 2.05 11.87
C SER A 118 -9.86 2.92 11.30
N LEU A 119 -10.18 4.14 10.89
CA LEU A 119 -9.23 5.14 10.43
C LEU A 119 -9.12 6.25 11.47
N ASN A 120 -7.91 6.50 11.98
CA ASN A 120 -7.59 7.62 12.85
C ASN A 120 -6.83 8.69 12.04
N VAL A 121 -7.43 9.87 11.91
CA VAL A 121 -6.89 11.05 11.19
C VAL A 121 -6.59 12.21 12.15
N SER A 122 -6.24 11.91 13.39
CA SER A 122 -5.79 12.94 14.34
C SER A 122 -4.53 13.66 13.85
N ASP A 123 -3.67 12.93 13.14
CA ASP A 123 -2.66 13.47 12.24
C ASP A 123 -3.00 12.97 10.82
N PHE A 124 -3.50 13.87 9.98
CA PHE A 124 -3.93 13.50 8.62
C PHE A 124 -2.76 13.33 7.65
N GLU A 125 -1.57 13.79 7.99
CA GLU A 125 -0.34 13.53 7.22
C GLU A 125 0.18 12.12 7.52
N ASN A 126 -0.11 11.60 8.72
CA ASN A 126 0.25 10.25 9.16
C ASN A 126 -0.98 9.47 9.66
N PRO A 127 -1.96 9.18 8.78
CA PRO A 127 -3.16 8.48 9.17
C PRO A 127 -2.85 7.05 9.62
N ILE A 128 -3.59 6.56 10.61
CA ILE A 128 -3.42 5.23 11.19
C ILE A 128 -4.67 4.40 10.90
N ILE A 129 -4.48 3.22 10.31
CA ILE A 129 -5.53 2.21 10.18
C ILE A 129 -5.40 1.20 11.33
N GLU A 130 -6.49 0.93 12.02
CA GLU A 130 -6.57 0.03 13.16
C GLU A 130 -7.67 -1.01 12.95
N ASN A 131 -7.55 -2.17 13.59
CA ASN A 131 -8.57 -3.22 13.62
C ASN A 131 -9.08 -3.61 12.21
N ALA A 132 -8.17 -3.60 11.23
CA ALA A 132 -8.50 -4.00 9.87
C ALA A 132 -8.68 -5.53 9.80
N TYR A 133 -9.74 -5.94 9.12
CA TYR A 133 -10.01 -7.35 8.84
C TYR A 133 -10.81 -7.57 7.56
N ILE A 134 -10.70 -8.77 7.00
CA ILE A 134 -11.48 -9.22 5.85
C ILE A 134 -11.69 -10.73 5.93
N ASN A 135 -12.95 -11.17 5.83
CA ASN A 135 -13.34 -12.58 5.89
C ASN A 135 -12.75 -13.35 7.10
N ASN A 136 -12.82 -12.72 8.27
CA ASN A 136 -12.26 -13.21 9.56
C ASN A 136 -10.73 -13.30 9.62
N GLN A 137 -10.01 -12.75 8.65
CA GLN A 137 -8.57 -12.58 8.71
C GLN A 137 -8.23 -11.18 9.18
N ASN A 138 -7.29 -11.07 10.11
CA ASN A 138 -6.71 -9.78 10.43
C ASN A 138 -5.95 -9.24 9.22
N ALA A 139 -5.86 -7.92 9.14
CA ALA A 139 -5.15 -7.24 8.09
C ALA A 139 -4.40 -6.04 8.62
N GLN A 140 -3.39 -5.62 7.86
CA GLN A 140 -2.65 -4.39 8.05
C GLN A 140 -2.87 -3.50 6.84
N ALA A 141 -2.87 -2.18 7.05
CA ALA A 141 -2.99 -1.23 5.97
C ALA A 141 -2.18 0.04 6.26
N ARG A 142 -1.60 0.60 5.21
CA ARG A 142 -0.91 1.88 5.22
C ARG A 142 -1.49 2.74 4.14
N VAL A 143 -2.00 3.91 4.52
CA VAL A 143 -2.53 4.90 3.58
C VAL A 143 -1.79 6.22 3.75
N LEU A 144 -1.68 6.95 2.66
CA LEU A 144 -1.19 8.31 2.61
C LEU A 144 -2.31 9.20 2.08
N LYS A 145 -2.28 10.47 2.46
CA LYS A 145 -3.25 11.43 1.99
C LYS A 145 -2.88 11.93 0.59
N GLU A 146 -3.85 11.96 -0.32
CA GLU A 146 -3.70 12.66 -1.59
C GLU A 146 -3.93 14.16 -1.43
N THR A 147 -3.24 14.95 -2.24
CA THR A 147 -3.56 16.38 -2.43
C THR A 147 -4.03 16.61 -3.86
N SER A 148 -4.61 17.78 -4.10
CA SER A 148 -5.04 18.17 -5.45
C SER A 148 -3.90 18.22 -6.48
N GLN A 149 -2.65 18.33 -6.02
CA GLN A 149 -1.45 18.34 -6.86
C GLN A 149 -0.77 16.97 -6.95
N ASN A 150 -0.88 16.18 -5.87
CA ASN A 150 -0.13 14.95 -5.69
C ASN A 150 -1.07 13.78 -5.41
N LYS A 151 -1.15 12.86 -6.39
CA LYS A 151 -1.84 11.59 -6.21
C LYS A 151 -0.95 10.59 -5.51
N VAL A 152 -1.55 9.72 -4.71
CA VAL A 152 -0.84 8.59 -4.14
C VAL A 152 -0.95 7.42 -5.10
N VAL A 153 0.19 6.85 -5.47
CA VAL A 153 0.25 5.66 -6.31
C VAL A 153 0.92 4.56 -5.53
N ALA A 154 0.34 3.37 -5.60
CA ALA A 154 0.87 2.16 -4.98
C ALA A 154 1.36 1.21 -6.08
N SER A 155 2.54 0.62 -5.88
CA SER A 155 3.01 -0.55 -6.63
C SER A 155 3.03 -1.72 -5.66
N LEU A 156 2.35 -2.81 -6.02
CA LEU A 156 2.23 -3.97 -5.14
C LEU A 156 3.32 -4.98 -5.44
N GLY A 157 3.74 -5.71 -4.41
CA GLY A 157 4.70 -6.79 -4.59
C GLY A 157 4.74 -7.79 -3.45
N THR A 158 5.54 -8.82 -3.65
CA THR A 158 5.75 -9.88 -2.69
C THR A 158 7.22 -10.20 -2.56
N PHE A 159 7.60 -10.77 -1.43
CA PHE A 159 8.92 -11.34 -1.24
C PHE A 159 8.83 -12.78 -0.79
N VAL A 160 9.87 -13.56 -1.08
CA VAL A 160 10.02 -14.93 -0.62
C VAL A 160 11.49 -15.22 -0.31
N ASP A 161 11.76 -15.93 0.78
CA ASP A 161 13.10 -16.39 1.14
C ASP A 161 13.56 -17.53 0.22
N SER A 162 14.83 -17.48 -0.21
CA SER A 162 15.39 -18.46 -1.16
C SER A 162 15.53 -19.88 -0.58
N SER A 163 15.57 -20.00 0.74
CA SER A 163 15.76 -21.26 1.47
C SER A 163 14.50 -21.77 2.18
N ASP A 164 13.49 -20.91 2.34
CA ASP A 164 12.28 -21.18 3.10
C ASP A 164 11.08 -20.44 2.49
N SER A 165 10.37 -21.08 1.57
CA SER A 165 9.23 -20.47 0.88
C SER A 165 8.06 -20.10 1.80
N SER A 166 8.03 -20.56 3.05
CA SER A 166 7.03 -20.15 4.05
C SER A 166 7.34 -18.76 4.64
N PHE A 167 8.58 -18.30 4.49
CA PHE A 167 8.97 -16.94 4.79
C PHE A 167 8.69 -16.04 3.58
N THR A 168 7.42 -15.65 3.47
CA THR A 168 6.91 -14.75 2.45
C THR A 168 6.05 -13.65 3.08
N GLY A 169 5.94 -12.52 2.39
CA GLY A 169 5.18 -11.34 2.80
C GLY A 169 4.97 -10.38 1.62
N THR A 170 4.41 -9.21 1.89
CA THR A 170 4.24 -8.15 0.87
C THR A 170 5.44 -7.22 0.83
N TRP A 171 5.66 -6.61 -0.34
CA TRP A 171 6.72 -5.65 -0.60
C TRP A 171 6.16 -4.56 -1.50
N ASP A 172 5.64 -3.50 -0.90
CA ASP A 172 4.84 -2.50 -1.59
C ASP A 172 5.51 -1.14 -1.58
N PHE A 173 5.41 -0.41 -2.68
CA PHE A 173 5.88 0.96 -2.77
C PHE A 173 4.72 1.93 -2.83
N LEU A 174 4.83 3.02 -2.08
CA LEU A 174 3.93 4.16 -2.15
C LEU A 174 4.71 5.36 -2.69
N SER A 175 4.06 6.12 -3.55
CA SER A 175 4.57 7.37 -4.10
C SER A 175 3.57 8.49 -3.88
N THR A 176 4.05 9.64 -3.40
CA THR A 176 3.26 10.88 -3.31
C THR A 176 3.74 11.94 -4.30
N ASN A 177 4.80 11.67 -5.06
CA ASN A 177 5.42 12.67 -5.92
C ASN A 177 5.80 12.07 -7.27
N THR A 178 5.83 12.91 -8.29
CA THR A 178 6.30 12.51 -9.62
C THR A 178 7.54 13.28 -10.03
N GLN A 179 8.31 12.69 -10.94
CA GLN A 179 9.43 13.34 -11.61
C GLN A 179 9.42 12.96 -13.09
N VAL A 180 10.06 13.75 -13.94
CA VAL A 180 10.25 13.41 -15.35
C VAL A 180 11.65 12.85 -15.54
N ILE A 181 11.74 11.65 -16.12
CA ILE A 181 13.01 11.04 -16.54
C ILE A 181 13.06 10.91 -18.06
N ASN A 182 14.26 10.73 -18.62
CA ASN A 182 14.45 10.45 -20.04
C ASN A 182 14.76 8.96 -20.22
N VAL A 183 13.82 8.22 -20.82
CA VAL A 183 13.97 6.78 -21.10
C VAL A 183 14.55 6.62 -22.52
N PRO A 184 15.67 5.89 -22.70
CA PRO A 184 16.22 5.66 -24.03
C PRO A 184 15.29 4.81 -24.89
N LEU A 185 15.11 5.20 -26.15
CA LEU A 185 14.26 4.47 -27.08
C LEU A 185 15.02 3.33 -27.79
N PRO A 186 14.45 2.11 -27.88
CA PRO A 186 15.06 1.03 -28.63
C PRO A 186 14.98 1.27 -30.14
N ALA A 187 15.72 0.47 -30.91
CA ALA A 187 15.60 0.46 -32.37
C ALA A 187 14.13 0.19 -32.78
N PRO A 188 13.61 0.85 -33.83
CA PRO A 188 14.35 1.58 -34.86
C PRO A 188 14.61 3.07 -34.58
N ALA A 189 14.41 3.58 -33.36
CA ALA A 189 14.74 4.98 -33.06
C ALA A 189 16.24 5.26 -33.33
N PRO A 190 16.60 6.48 -33.79
CA PRO A 190 17.99 6.88 -33.93
C PRO A 190 18.76 6.71 -32.62
N PRO A 191 20.04 6.27 -32.64
CA PRO A 191 20.86 6.17 -31.43
C PRO A 191 20.89 7.48 -30.63
N GLY A 192 20.70 7.39 -29.32
CA GLY A 192 20.62 8.55 -28.43
C GLY A 192 19.27 9.26 -28.42
N SER A 193 18.21 8.66 -28.97
CA SER A 193 16.84 9.16 -28.79
C SER A 193 16.31 8.78 -27.41
N PHE A 194 15.56 9.70 -26.82
CA PHE A 194 14.91 9.52 -25.52
C PHE A 194 13.47 10.01 -25.57
N GLU A 195 12.63 9.45 -24.70
CA GLU A 195 11.29 9.95 -24.42
C GLU A 195 11.20 10.39 -22.96
N ALA A 196 10.58 11.56 -22.75
CA ALA A 196 10.32 12.09 -21.41
C ALA A 196 9.13 11.33 -20.81
N VAL A 197 9.38 10.60 -19.73
CA VAL A 197 8.38 9.78 -19.03
C VAL A 197 8.22 10.33 -17.62
N THR A 198 6.98 10.60 -17.23
CA THR A 198 6.65 10.89 -15.83
C THR A 198 6.68 9.60 -15.03
N VAL A 199 7.48 9.56 -13.98
CA VAL A 199 7.60 8.42 -13.05
C VAL A 199 7.22 8.84 -11.65
N HIS A 200 6.85 7.85 -10.84
CA HIS A 200 6.48 7.95 -9.44
C HIS A 200 7.72 7.77 -8.57
N VAL A 201 8.11 8.81 -7.83
CA VAL A 201 9.23 8.72 -6.89
C VAL A 201 8.77 7.91 -5.68
N ILE A 202 9.49 6.84 -5.35
CA ILE A 202 9.18 6.01 -4.18
C ILE A 202 9.36 6.88 -2.94
N SER A 203 8.28 7.05 -2.20
CA SER A 203 8.21 7.88 -1.01
C SER A 203 8.20 7.03 0.26
N GLU A 204 7.64 5.82 0.17
CA GLU A 204 7.57 4.88 1.28
C GLU A 204 7.62 3.43 0.76
N LEU A 205 8.46 2.60 1.36
CA LEU A 205 8.39 1.13 1.27
C LEU A 205 7.54 0.62 2.43
N VAL A 206 6.56 -0.23 2.14
CA VAL A 206 5.70 -0.91 3.11
C VAL A 206 5.89 -2.43 2.96
N VAL A 207 6.31 -3.08 4.05
CA VAL A 207 6.51 -4.54 4.09
C VAL A 207 5.58 -5.13 5.14
N THR A 208 4.74 -6.07 4.74
CA THR A 208 3.86 -6.79 5.69
C THR A 208 4.28 -8.25 5.80
N LYS A 209 4.48 -8.72 7.03
CA LYS A 209 4.81 -10.11 7.35
C LYS A 209 4.13 -10.56 8.62
N ASN A 210 3.35 -11.63 8.56
CA ASN A 210 2.69 -12.27 9.72
C ASN A 210 1.95 -11.24 10.60
N GLY A 211 1.14 -10.39 9.99
CA GLY A 211 0.38 -9.33 10.67
C GLY A 211 1.22 -8.20 11.27
N THR A 212 2.51 -8.14 10.98
CA THR A 212 3.36 -7.00 11.32
C THR A 212 3.65 -6.20 10.05
N MET A 213 3.47 -4.89 10.12
CA MET A 213 3.78 -3.96 9.04
C MET A 213 5.02 -3.14 9.41
N PHE A 214 5.96 -3.05 8.47
CA PHE A 214 7.15 -2.21 8.55
C PHE A 214 7.07 -1.16 7.46
N THR A 215 7.53 0.04 7.78
CA THR A 215 7.55 1.16 6.83
C THR A 215 8.96 1.74 6.79
N ASP A 216 9.38 2.16 5.61
CA ASP A 216 10.61 2.93 5.43
C ASP A 216 10.31 4.13 4.52
N THR A 217 10.54 5.33 5.05
CA THR A 217 10.32 6.61 4.37
C THR A 217 11.61 7.29 3.93
N THR A 218 12.76 6.63 4.11
CA THR A 218 14.08 7.17 3.76
C THR A 218 14.69 6.36 2.64
N MET A 219 14.45 6.79 1.41
CA MET A 219 15.01 6.12 0.23
C MET A 219 16.42 6.64 -0.06
N GLU A 220 17.38 5.74 -0.25
CA GLU A 220 18.74 6.12 -0.62
C GLU A 220 18.81 6.53 -2.08
N GLN A 221 19.63 7.55 -2.37
CA GLN A 221 20.05 7.77 -3.74
C GLN A 221 21.03 6.67 -4.17
N PHE A 222 20.97 6.29 -5.43
CA PHE A 222 21.92 5.36 -6.02
C PHE A 222 22.55 5.95 -7.29
N THR A 223 23.72 5.44 -7.65
CA THR A 223 24.36 5.74 -8.93
C THR A 223 24.53 4.42 -9.67
N PRO A 224 23.94 4.27 -10.88
CA PRO A 224 24.14 3.08 -11.69
C PRO A 224 25.63 2.80 -11.94
N GLY A 225 26.03 1.54 -11.86
CA GLY A 225 27.38 1.11 -12.18
C GLY A 225 27.74 1.36 -13.64
N ALA A 226 29.04 1.39 -13.96
CA ALA A 226 29.51 1.66 -15.33
C ALA A 226 28.97 0.67 -16.39
N GLY A 227 28.59 -0.54 -15.97
CA GLY A 227 27.95 -1.56 -16.81
C GLY A 227 26.54 -1.19 -17.28
N CYS A 228 25.91 -0.19 -16.66
CA CYS A 228 24.56 0.22 -17.00
C CYS A 228 24.43 0.99 -18.30
N GLY A 229 25.51 1.58 -18.83
CA GLY A 229 25.47 2.32 -20.09
C GLY A 229 24.34 3.36 -20.09
N THR A 230 23.35 3.18 -20.97
CA THR A 230 22.13 4.00 -21.06
C THR A 230 20.90 3.37 -20.40
N THR A 231 21.00 2.14 -19.87
CA THR A 231 19.87 1.34 -19.35
C THR A 231 19.18 2.02 -18.17
N LEU A 232 19.99 2.59 -17.27
CA LEU A 232 19.54 3.48 -16.21
C LEU A 232 20.11 4.87 -16.49
N PRO A 233 19.34 5.96 -16.38
CA PRO A 233 19.86 7.31 -16.64
C PRO A 233 21.11 7.61 -15.78
N SER A 234 22.13 8.26 -16.34
CA SER A 234 23.36 8.55 -15.58
C SER A 234 23.13 9.64 -14.52
N GLY A 235 23.61 9.45 -13.29
CA GLY A 235 23.55 10.44 -12.21
C GLY A 235 23.17 9.82 -10.85
N SER A 236 23.18 10.63 -9.79
CA SER A 236 22.55 10.25 -8.52
C SER A 236 21.04 10.27 -8.72
N GLN A 237 20.39 9.12 -8.58
CA GLN A 237 18.95 8.95 -8.80
C GLN A 237 18.23 8.73 -7.49
N VAL A 238 17.00 9.24 -7.41
CA VAL A 238 16.02 8.82 -6.41
C VAL A 238 15.32 7.56 -6.90
N PRO A 239 14.94 6.63 -6.01
CA PRO A 239 14.17 5.46 -6.40
C PRO A 239 12.82 5.81 -7.00
N PHE A 240 12.42 5.12 -8.07
CA PHE A 240 11.17 5.40 -8.77
C PHE A 240 10.56 4.17 -9.45
N PHE A 241 9.31 4.31 -9.87
CA PHE A 241 8.66 3.41 -10.82
C PHE A 241 7.78 4.16 -11.82
N SER A 242 7.65 3.67 -13.05
CA SER A 242 6.75 4.27 -14.05
C SER A 242 5.34 3.69 -14.00
N GLY A 243 5.20 2.43 -13.59
CA GLY A 243 4.02 1.63 -13.92
C GLY A 243 3.94 1.36 -15.43
N ASP A 244 2.82 0.77 -15.87
CA ASP A 244 2.60 0.49 -17.29
C ASP A 244 2.32 1.77 -18.08
N VAL A 245 3.26 2.14 -18.95
CA VAL A 245 3.19 3.32 -19.82
C VAL A 245 3.44 2.90 -21.26
N THR A 246 2.79 3.54 -22.23
CA THR A 246 3.10 3.37 -23.65
C THR A 246 3.84 4.58 -24.19
N ILE A 247 4.99 4.34 -24.83
CA ILE A 247 5.84 5.36 -25.45
C ILE A 247 5.86 5.19 -26.98
N LEU A 248 6.25 6.23 -27.72
CA LEU A 248 6.25 6.25 -29.19
C LEU A 248 7.67 6.23 -29.78
N VAL A 249 8.11 5.06 -30.23
CA VAL A 249 9.38 4.85 -30.91
C VAL A 249 9.31 5.33 -32.36
N GLY A 250 10.17 6.28 -32.71
CA GLY A 250 10.24 6.87 -34.06
C GLY A 250 8.97 7.63 -34.47
N GLY A 251 8.10 7.98 -33.51
CA GLY A 251 6.82 8.64 -33.76
C GLY A 251 5.74 7.76 -34.39
N ILE A 252 5.98 6.45 -34.55
CA ILE A 252 5.06 5.55 -35.26
C ILE A 252 4.85 4.18 -34.60
N PHE A 253 5.77 3.71 -33.74
CA PHE A 253 5.63 2.41 -33.08
C PHE A 253 5.37 2.59 -31.58
N SER A 254 4.29 2.00 -31.08
CA SER A 254 4.00 1.98 -29.65
C SER A 254 4.78 0.87 -28.96
N VAL A 255 5.44 1.21 -27.85
CA VAL A 255 6.14 0.26 -26.98
C VAL A 255 5.63 0.42 -25.55
N GLU A 256 5.24 -0.67 -24.92
CA GLU A 256 4.91 -0.69 -23.50
C GLU A 256 6.18 -0.75 -22.66
N ILE A 257 6.24 0.09 -21.65
CA ILE A 257 7.31 0.13 -20.66
C ILE A 257 6.73 -0.02 -19.27
N ASN A 258 7.56 -0.55 -18.38
CA ASN A 258 7.35 -0.59 -16.96
C ASN A 258 8.74 -0.65 -16.34
N GLU A 259 9.16 0.48 -15.80
CA GLU A 259 10.51 0.69 -15.27
C GLU A 259 10.44 0.85 -13.76
N TYR A 260 11.29 0.11 -13.07
CA TYR A 260 11.57 0.30 -11.64
C TYR A 260 13.06 0.48 -11.46
N ALA A 261 13.45 1.45 -10.65
CA ALA A 261 14.83 1.64 -10.27
C ALA A 261 14.91 2.00 -8.78
N ALA A 262 15.39 1.05 -7.99
CA ALA A 262 15.57 1.15 -6.55
C ALA A 262 16.73 0.24 -6.13
N SER A 263 17.93 0.61 -6.58
CA SER A 263 19.17 -0.12 -6.28
C SER A 263 19.73 0.25 -4.91
N THR A 264 20.43 -0.70 -4.29
CA THR A 264 21.31 -0.49 -3.13
C THR A 264 20.61 0.22 -1.97
N GLN A 265 19.37 -0.18 -1.71
CA GLN A 265 18.54 0.44 -0.68
C GLN A 265 18.74 -0.26 0.66
N THR A 266 18.55 0.50 1.74
CA THR A 266 18.59 -0.04 3.09
C THR A 266 17.38 0.41 3.90
N SER A 267 16.85 -0.50 4.71
CA SER A 267 15.74 -0.21 5.61
C SER A 267 16.08 -0.73 6.99
N THR A 268 15.69 -0.03 8.05
CA THR A 268 15.93 -0.50 9.43
C THR A 268 14.63 -0.95 10.06
N TRP A 269 14.50 -2.25 10.33
CA TRP A 269 13.32 -2.84 10.94
C TRP A 269 13.68 -3.58 12.21
N LEU A 270 13.04 -3.19 13.32
CA LEU A 270 13.28 -3.78 14.65
C LEU A 270 14.76 -3.71 15.08
N GLY A 271 15.46 -2.64 14.70
CA GLY A 271 16.88 -2.42 15.00
C GLY A 271 17.86 -3.20 14.11
N GLU A 272 17.36 -3.96 13.14
CA GLU A 272 18.18 -4.73 12.19
C GLU A 272 18.08 -4.14 10.80
N ILE A 273 19.21 -4.10 10.09
CA ILE A 273 19.28 -3.58 8.72
C ILE A 273 18.79 -4.67 7.75
N ALA A 274 17.86 -4.26 6.90
CA ALA A 274 17.50 -4.95 5.67
C ALA A 274 18.17 -4.24 4.50
N THR A 275 18.70 -5.00 3.55
CA THR A 275 19.23 -4.47 2.29
C THR A 275 18.41 -5.00 1.14
N TRP A 276 18.15 -4.20 0.13
CA TRP A 276 17.36 -4.63 -1.01
C TRP A 276 17.72 -3.91 -2.30
N ASP A 277 17.44 -4.59 -3.40
CA ASP A 277 17.75 -4.14 -4.75
C ASP A 277 16.58 -4.52 -5.67
N PHE A 278 16.00 -3.51 -6.30
CA PHE A 278 14.91 -3.69 -7.25
C PHE A 278 15.13 -2.81 -8.47
N ASN A 279 15.67 -3.38 -9.55
CA ASN A 279 15.65 -2.73 -10.85
C ASN A 279 15.00 -3.67 -11.85
N PHE A 280 14.00 -3.17 -12.56
CA PHE A 280 13.24 -3.92 -13.56
C PHE A 280 13.00 -3.04 -14.77
N SER A 281 13.08 -3.63 -15.95
CA SER A 281 12.90 -2.90 -17.19
C SER A 281 12.14 -3.75 -18.22
N LYS A 282 10.87 -3.39 -18.46
CA LYS A 282 10.07 -3.99 -19.55
C LYS A 282 10.59 -3.58 -20.92
N ILE A 283 11.11 -2.35 -21.08
CA ILE A 283 11.64 -1.88 -22.37
C ILE A 283 12.87 -2.70 -22.82
N GLN A 284 13.62 -3.27 -21.87
CA GLN A 284 14.78 -4.13 -22.12
C GLN A 284 14.44 -5.63 -22.12
N GLY A 285 13.18 -5.98 -22.35
CA GLY A 285 12.73 -7.37 -22.47
C GLY A 285 12.13 -7.97 -21.21
N GLY A 286 11.74 -7.14 -20.23
CA GLY A 286 11.08 -7.61 -19.00
C GLY A 286 12.05 -8.32 -18.06
N VAL A 287 13.23 -7.73 -17.88
CA VAL A 287 14.34 -8.34 -17.14
C VAL A 287 14.63 -7.53 -15.88
N TYR A 288 15.00 -8.23 -14.81
CA TYR A 288 15.52 -7.62 -13.60
C TYR A 288 17.02 -7.36 -13.71
N TYR A 289 17.50 -6.34 -13.03
CA TYR A 289 18.90 -5.96 -13.05
C TYR A 289 19.37 -5.63 -11.63
N ASN A 290 20.64 -5.94 -11.34
CA ASN A 290 21.31 -5.35 -10.18
C ASN A 290 21.84 -3.94 -10.52
N SER A 291 22.44 -3.28 -9.53
CA SER A 291 23.01 -1.93 -9.67
C SER A 291 24.13 -1.80 -10.72
N ASN A 292 24.69 -2.92 -11.21
CA ASN A 292 25.67 -2.96 -12.29
C ASN A 292 25.07 -3.34 -13.65
N CYS A 293 23.74 -3.40 -13.74
CA CYS A 293 22.98 -3.84 -14.91
C CYS A 293 23.33 -5.24 -15.41
N VAL A 294 23.66 -6.12 -14.47
CA VAL A 294 23.72 -7.56 -14.73
C VAL A 294 22.32 -8.13 -14.54
N ALA A 295 21.82 -8.80 -15.58
CA ALA A 295 20.51 -9.44 -15.56
C ALA A 295 20.35 -10.38 -14.36
N GLN A 296 19.17 -10.35 -13.75
CA GLN A 296 18.72 -11.16 -12.64
C GLN A 296 17.34 -11.75 -12.98
N ASP A 297 16.91 -12.75 -12.21
CA ASP A 297 15.57 -13.33 -12.33
C ASP A 297 14.52 -12.53 -11.58
N ALA A 298 14.92 -11.80 -10.53
CA ALA A 298 14.04 -11.02 -9.65
C ALA A 298 14.84 -9.92 -8.93
N GLY A 299 14.13 -9.03 -8.22
CA GLY A 299 14.76 -8.20 -7.19
C GLY A 299 15.24 -9.05 -6.02
N THR A 300 16.11 -8.50 -5.18
CA THR A 300 16.70 -9.24 -4.05
C THR A 300 16.52 -8.48 -2.73
N TRP A 301 16.42 -9.22 -1.64
CA TRP A 301 16.43 -8.67 -0.28
C TRP A 301 17.31 -9.52 0.65
N SER A 302 17.81 -8.90 1.73
CA SER A 302 18.42 -9.58 2.86
C SER A 302 18.01 -8.91 4.17
N TRP A 303 17.72 -9.69 5.22
CA TRP A 303 17.34 -9.20 6.54
C TRP A 303 17.53 -10.30 7.59
N LYS A 304 18.13 -9.98 8.74
CA LYS A 304 18.34 -10.95 9.86
C LYS A 304 18.98 -12.28 9.44
N GLY A 305 19.97 -12.22 8.55
CA GLY A 305 20.67 -13.41 8.05
C GLY A 305 19.85 -14.27 7.06
N ARG A 306 18.65 -13.81 6.69
CA ARG A 306 17.83 -14.36 5.61
C ARG A 306 18.04 -13.56 4.33
N SER A 307 17.75 -14.19 3.20
CA SER A 307 17.82 -13.55 1.88
C SER A 307 16.82 -14.18 0.94
N GLY A 308 16.36 -13.42 -0.03
CA GLY A 308 15.34 -13.89 -0.94
C GLY A 308 15.15 -13.01 -2.16
N THR A 309 14.05 -13.28 -2.86
CA THR A 309 13.65 -12.56 -4.05
C THR A 309 12.44 -11.67 -3.77
N VAL A 310 12.36 -10.55 -4.49
CA VAL A 310 11.22 -9.64 -4.52
C VAL A 310 10.65 -9.61 -5.94
N THR A 311 9.33 -9.67 -6.06
CA THR A 311 8.61 -9.58 -7.33
C THR A 311 7.48 -8.57 -7.18
N LEU A 312 7.39 -7.61 -8.11
CA LEU A 312 6.25 -6.69 -8.19
C LEU A 312 5.21 -7.22 -9.17
N ASN A 313 3.94 -6.93 -8.87
CA ASN A 313 2.76 -7.38 -9.61
C ASN A 313 2.14 -6.25 -10.42
#